data_AF-A0AA45QR70-F1
#
_entry.id   AF-A0AA45QR70-F1
#
_cell.length_a   1.000
_cell.length_b   1.000
_cell.length_c   1.000
_cell.angle_alpha   90.00
_cell.angle_beta   90.00
_cell.angle_gamma   90.00
#
_symmetry.space_group_name_H-M   'P 1'
#
loop_
_entity.id
_entity.type
_entity.pdbx_description
1 polymer ?
#
loop_
_entity_poly.entity_id
_entity_poly.type
_entity_poly.pdbx_seq_one_letter_code
_entity_poly.pdbx_strand_id
1 'polypeptide(L)'
;MKRTLIILDGLLLSLIVILGIALFFSVQNQRDERSITTTQRTSSQSSERALRIVADELVEGKFDSLAGLWKNEHLEANSAQEVVITGPLLTRDGASDELVFREKNSDTGLIRLGLKEKEEVIIAIYPRGSAIPVRTAQGEVDYTGESDPTDMEQDRLIVGQGYLNAQQTEQKVFYRQMEETI
;
A
#
# COMPACT_ATOMS: atom_id res chain seq x y z
N MET A 1 -52.39 13.83 -36.34
CA MET A 1 -50.97 13.50 -36.62
C MET A 1 -50.01 14.68 -36.47
N LYS A 2 -50.41 15.96 -36.68
CA LYS A 2 -49.50 17.12 -36.47
C LYS A 2 -49.16 17.41 -35.00
N ARG A 3 -50.12 17.25 -34.07
CA ARG A 3 -49.93 17.55 -32.64
C ARG A 3 -48.98 16.56 -31.94
N THR A 4 -49.03 15.28 -32.32
CA THR A 4 -48.16 14.24 -31.76
C THR A 4 -46.70 14.40 -32.19
N LEU A 5 -46.47 14.85 -33.44
CA LEU A 5 -45.13 15.18 -33.91
C LEU A 5 -44.53 16.38 -33.15
N ILE A 6 -45.33 17.43 -32.89
CA ILE A 6 -44.88 18.62 -32.17
C ILE A 6 -44.48 18.30 -30.72
N ILE A 7 -45.20 17.39 -30.06
CA ILE A 7 -44.88 16.95 -28.70
C ILE A 7 -43.59 16.11 -28.69
N LEU A 8 -43.41 15.24 -29.68
CA LEU A 8 -42.21 14.41 -29.82
C LEU A 8 -40.97 15.27 -30.10
N ASP A 9 -41.09 16.27 -30.98
CA ASP A 9 -40.01 17.21 -31.28
C ASP A 9 -39.64 18.06 -30.06
N GLY A 10 -40.64 18.51 -29.29
CA GLY A 10 -40.41 19.25 -28.04
C GLY A 10 -39.67 18.42 -26.99
N LEU A 11 -40.02 17.14 -26.86
CA LEU A 11 -39.38 16.23 -25.92
C LEU A 11 -37.91 15.95 -26.33
N LEU A 12 -37.68 15.76 -27.63
CA LEU A 12 -36.35 15.53 -28.19
C LEU A 12 -35.42 16.74 -28.02
N LEU A 13 -35.94 17.95 -28.23
CA LEU A 13 -35.21 19.19 -27.94
C LEU A 13 -34.90 19.35 -26.45
N SER A 14 -35.82 18.98 -25.56
CA SER A 14 -35.56 19.02 -24.11
C SER A 14 -34.44 18.06 -23.69
N LEU A 15 -34.40 16.86 -24.30
CA LEU A 15 -33.39 15.85 -24.01
C LEU A 15 -31.99 16.33 -24.41
N ILE A 16 -31.87 16.99 -25.58
CA ILE A 16 -30.61 17.55 -26.07
C ILE A 16 -30.11 18.66 -25.13
N VAL A 17 -31.00 19.51 -24.63
CA VAL A 17 -30.64 20.58 -23.68
C VAL A 17 -30.18 20.01 -22.35
N ILE A 18 -30.87 19.01 -21.80
CA ILE A 18 -30.48 18.34 -20.55
C ILE A 18 -29.11 17.66 -20.70
N LEU A 19 -28.88 16.97 -21.82
CA LEU A 19 -27.60 16.33 -22.10
C LEU A 19 -26.47 17.35 -22.25
N GLY A 20 -26.74 18.49 -22.91
CA GLY A 20 -25.79 19.60 -23.02
C GLY A 20 -25.42 20.20 -21.66
N ILE A 21 -26.40 20.37 -20.77
CA ILE A 21 -26.17 20.87 -19.40
C ILE A 21 -25.35 19.84 -18.59
N ALA A 22 -25.67 18.55 -18.67
CA ALA A 22 -24.93 17.50 -17.98
C ALA A 22 -23.47 17.42 -18.45
N LEU A 23 -23.22 17.52 -19.76
CA LEU A 23 -21.88 17.57 -20.32
C LEU A 23 -21.12 18.84 -19.91
N PHE A 24 -21.80 19.99 -19.85
CA PHE A 24 -21.20 21.25 -19.41
C PHE A 24 -20.79 21.21 -17.93
N PHE A 25 -21.63 20.65 -17.05
CA PHE A 25 -21.27 20.44 -15.64
C PHE A 25 -20.14 19.41 -15.48
N SER A 26 -20.13 18.34 -16.26
CA SER A 26 -19.03 17.36 -16.25
C SER A 26 -17.69 17.99 -16.68
N VAL A 27 -17.70 18.84 -17.71
CA VAL A 27 -16.50 19.57 -18.16
C VAL A 27 -16.08 20.67 -17.17
N GLN A 28 -17.01 21.33 -16.48
CA GLN A 28 -16.68 22.27 -15.40
C GLN A 28 -16.07 21.55 -14.19
N ASN A 29 -16.65 20.44 -13.75
CA ASN A 29 -16.09 19.62 -12.66
C ASN A 29 -14.67 19.12 -12.99
N GLN A 30 -14.36 18.83 -14.26
CA GLN A 30 -12.98 18.49 -14.68
C GLN A 30 -12.03 19.70 -14.77
N ARG A 31 -12.54 20.93 -14.89
CA ARG A 31 -11.72 22.14 -14.94
C ARG A 31 -11.37 22.68 -13.56
N ASP A 32 -12.21 22.46 -12.55
CA ASP A 32 -11.91 22.84 -11.16
C ASP A 32 -10.84 21.93 -10.52
N GLU A 33 -10.53 20.77 -11.11
CA GLU A 33 -9.39 19.92 -10.71
C GLU A 33 -8.03 20.39 -11.28
N ARG A 34 -7.98 21.46 -12.08
CA ARG A 34 -6.73 21.99 -12.67
C ARG A 34 -6.58 23.50 -12.53
N SER A 35 -6.57 24.02 -11.30
CA SER A 35 -5.81 25.23 -10.97
C SER A 35 -5.70 25.46 -9.47
N ILE A 36 -4.61 24.96 -8.88
CA ILE A 36 -3.99 25.64 -7.74
C ILE A 36 -2.48 25.64 -7.98
N THR A 37 -2.02 26.57 -8.82
CA THR A 37 -0.64 27.07 -8.70
C THR A 37 -0.70 28.23 -7.72
N THR A 38 -0.44 27.96 -6.44
CA THR A 38 -0.10 29.00 -5.47
C THR A 38 1.04 28.46 -4.61
N THR A 39 2.13 29.20 -4.66
CA THR A 39 3.38 29.04 -3.94
C THR A 39 3.19 28.56 -2.51
N GLN A 40 3.57 27.31 -2.26
CA GLN A 40 3.92 26.85 -0.92
C GLN A 40 5.34 26.30 -0.96
N ARG A 41 6.31 27.21 -0.88
CA ARG A 41 7.62 26.92 -0.30
C ARG A 41 7.40 26.59 1.17
N THR A 42 7.04 25.34 1.44
CA THR A 42 7.14 24.61 2.73
C THR A 42 6.38 23.30 2.56
N SER A 43 6.92 22.35 1.80
CA SER A 43 6.35 20.98 1.79
C SER A 43 7.36 19.89 1.48
N SER A 44 8.55 20.19 0.98
CA SER A 44 9.60 19.17 0.75
C SER A 44 10.02 18.42 2.02
N GLN A 45 9.73 18.95 3.22
CA GLN A 45 9.99 18.27 4.51
C GLN A 45 8.74 17.58 5.10
N SER A 46 7.54 17.89 4.59
CA SER A 46 6.27 17.25 4.98
C SER A 46 5.99 16.01 4.15
N SER A 47 6.43 15.99 2.88
CA SER A 47 6.31 14.84 1.99
C SER A 47 7.29 13.70 2.34
N GLU A 48 8.43 14.00 2.96
CA GLU A 48 9.37 12.95 3.42
C GLU A 48 8.93 12.26 4.72
N ARG A 49 8.11 12.93 5.54
CA ARG A 49 7.44 12.32 6.70
C ARG A 49 6.22 11.49 6.32
N ALA A 50 5.64 11.70 5.14
CA ALA A 50 4.33 11.16 4.80
C ALA A 50 4.33 9.66 4.42
N LEU A 51 5.50 9.00 4.32
CA LEU A 51 5.61 7.65 3.73
C LEU A 51 6.59 6.74 4.47
N ARG A 52 6.76 6.90 5.78
CA ARG A 52 7.65 6.03 6.57
C ARG A 52 6.83 5.24 7.56
N ILE A 53 7.17 3.96 7.67
CA ILE A 53 6.67 3.13 8.77
C ILE A 53 7.06 3.77 10.10
N VAL A 54 6.05 4.03 10.94
CA VAL A 54 6.26 4.59 12.28
C VAL A 54 6.25 3.44 13.28
N ALA A 55 7.44 2.92 13.57
CA ALA A 55 7.64 1.75 14.44
C ALA A 55 6.87 1.81 15.78
N ASP A 56 6.82 2.98 16.41
CA ASP A 56 6.18 3.14 17.72
C ASP A 56 4.65 3.10 17.62
N GLU A 57 4.06 3.53 16.51
CA GLU A 57 2.61 3.40 16.26
C GLU A 57 2.20 1.93 16.14
N LEU A 58 3.04 1.11 15.48
CA LEU A 58 2.78 -0.32 15.34
C LEU A 58 2.74 -1.04 16.70
N VAL A 59 3.58 -0.62 17.65
CA VAL A 59 3.60 -1.16 19.03
C VAL A 59 2.30 -0.83 19.76
N GLU A 60 1.71 0.35 19.48
CA GLU A 60 0.42 0.77 20.03
C GLU A 60 -0.79 0.12 19.31
N GLY A 61 -0.56 -0.74 18.32
CA GLY A 61 -1.61 -1.36 17.51
C GLY A 61 -2.24 -0.42 16.47
N LYS A 62 -1.56 0.67 16.13
CA LYS A 62 -1.95 1.59 15.05
C LYS A 62 -1.18 1.22 13.80
N PHE A 63 -1.90 0.79 12.77
CA PHE A 63 -1.29 0.20 11.57
C PHE A 63 -1.39 1.11 10.33
N ASP A 64 -1.87 2.35 10.49
CA ASP A 64 -2.09 3.29 9.38
C ASP A 64 -0.81 3.56 8.58
N SER A 65 0.35 3.58 9.23
CA SER A 65 1.64 3.74 8.55
C SER A 65 2.04 2.56 7.66
N LEU A 66 1.32 1.42 7.71
CA LEU A 66 1.46 0.27 6.82
C LEU A 66 0.49 0.27 5.64
N ALA A 67 -0.45 1.23 5.60
CA ALA A 67 -1.51 1.23 4.62
C ALA A 67 -0.97 1.25 3.18
N GLY A 68 -1.59 0.44 2.31
CA GLY A 68 -1.23 0.37 0.90
C GLY A 68 -1.26 -1.02 0.29
N LEU A 69 -0.96 -1.06 -1.00
CA LEU A 69 -0.79 -2.28 -1.79
C LEU A 69 0.67 -2.72 -1.73
N TRP A 70 0.90 -3.92 -1.22
CA TRP A 70 2.20 -4.55 -1.10
C TRP A 70 2.30 -5.69 -2.12
N LYS A 71 3.36 -5.69 -2.92
CA LYS A 71 3.59 -6.72 -3.93
C LYS A 71 4.94 -7.37 -3.77
N ASN A 72 4.96 -8.68 -3.99
CA ASN A 72 6.18 -9.42 -4.22
C ASN A 72 6.50 -9.39 -5.73
N GLU A 73 7.51 -8.61 -6.11
CA GLU A 73 7.87 -8.36 -7.51
C GLU A 73 8.71 -9.48 -8.15
N HIS A 74 9.27 -10.39 -7.32
CA HIS A 74 10.21 -11.42 -7.78
C HIS A 74 9.56 -12.71 -8.27
N LEU A 75 8.24 -12.70 -8.34
CA LEU A 75 7.44 -13.77 -8.90
C LEU A 75 7.04 -13.34 -10.32
N GLU A 76 7.18 -14.25 -11.29
CA GLU A 76 6.64 -14.08 -12.65
C GLU A 76 5.21 -13.50 -12.56
N ALA A 77 4.79 -12.68 -13.53
CA ALA A 77 3.54 -11.90 -13.47
C ALA A 77 2.26 -12.68 -13.08
N ASN A 78 2.27 -14.02 -13.23
CA ASN A 78 1.17 -14.92 -12.90
C ASN A 78 1.30 -15.61 -11.52
N SER A 79 2.34 -15.30 -10.76
CA SER A 79 2.62 -15.82 -9.41
C SER A 79 2.85 -14.71 -8.37
N ALA A 80 2.81 -13.44 -8.78
CA ALA A 80 2.95 -12.30 -7.89
C ALA A 80 1.92 -12.37 -6.75
N GLN A 81 2.43 -12.38 -5.53
CA GLN A 81 1.59 -12.31 -4.34
C GLN A 81 1.34 -10.85 -4.01
N GLU A 82 0.08 -10.53 -3.74
CA GLU A 82 -0.36 -9.19 -3.36
C GLU A 82 -0.98 -9.23 -1.97
N VAL A 83 -0.76 -8.17 -1.22
CA VAL A 83 -1.37 -7.93 0.08
C VAL A 83 -1.83 -6.48 0.11
N VAL A 84 -3.06 -6.24 0.53
CA VAL A 84 -3.54 -4.89 0.83
C VAL A 84 -3.61 -4.73 2.34
N ILE A 85 -3.10 -3.62 2.86
CA ILE A 85 -3.24 -3.26 4.27
C ILE A 85 -4.05 -1.98 4.36
N THR A 86 -5.11 -2.00 5.16
CA THR A 86 -6.00 -0.85 5.38
C THR A 86 -6.34 -0.76 6.86
N GLY A 87 -5.76 0.21 7.57
CA GLY A 87 -5.82 0.26 9.03
C GLY A 87 -5.37 -1.09 9.63
N PRO A 88 -6.16 -1.72 10.52
CA PRO A 88 -5.78 -3.00 11.14
C PRO A 88 -6.03 -4.22 10.26
N LEU A 89 -6.51 -4.09 9.02
CA LEU A 89 -6.86 -5.24 8.19
C LEU A 89 -5.76 -5.53 7.18
N LEU A 90 -5.38 -6.80 7.09
CA LEU A 90 -4.55 -7.35 6.02
C LEU A 90 -5.42 -8.23 5.13
N THR A 91 -5.53 -7.88 3.85
CA THR A 91 -6.28 -8.62 2.84
C THR A 91 -5.33 -9.33 1.88
N ARG A 92 -5.53 -10.64 1.71
CA ARG A 92 -4.80 -11.49 0.76
C ARG A 92 -5.76 -12.54 0.19
N ASP A 93 -5.70 -12.78 -1.12
CA ASP A 93 -6.51 -13.80 -1.81
C ASP A 93 -8.03 -13.70 -1.51
N GLY A 94 -8.53 -12.47 -1.30
CA GLY A 94 -9.93 -12.20 -0.96
C GLY A 94 -10.34 -12.46 0.50
N ALA A 95 -9.43 -12.93 1.35
CA ALA A 95 -9.63 -13.06 2.79
C ALA A 95 -8.99 -11.87 3.52
N SER A 96 -9.62 -11.41 4.60
CA SER A 96 -9.10 -10.33 5.44
C SER A 96 -8.93 -10.81 6.88
N ASP A 97 -7.78 -10.50 7.47
CA ASP A 97 -7.42 -10.84 8.84
C ASP A 97 -6.98 -9.58 9.60
N GLU A 98 -7.29 -9.49 10.90
CA GLU A 98 -6.83 -8.38 11.74
C GLU A 98 -5.34 -8.55 12.10
N LEU A 99 -4.55 -7.51 11.86
CA LEU A 99 -3.18 -7.36 12.31
C LEU A 99 -3.12 -7.18 13.83
N VAL A 100 -2.15 -7.83 14.45
CA VAL A 100 -1.82 -7.65 15.86
C VAL A 100 -0.32 -7.48 16.04
N PHE A 101 0.08 -6.58 16.93
CA PHE A 101 1.47 -6.49 17.36
C PHE A 101 1.84 -7.75 18.15
N ARG A 102 3.02 -8.33 17.86
CA ARG A 102 3.53 -9.51 18.59
C ARG A 102 4.79 -9.17 19.37
N GLU A 103 5.79 -8.63 18.70
CA GLU A 103 7.06 -8.30 19.35
C GLU A 103 7.82 -7.19 18.61
N LYS A 104 8.69 -6.51 19.37
CA LYS A 104 9.74 -5.63 18.87
C LYS A 104 11.04 -6.13 19.47
N ASN A 105 11.97 -6.60 18.63
CA ASN A 105 13.27 -7.05 19.08
C ASN A 105 14.05 -5.85 19.66
N SER A 106 14.55 -5.96 20.88
CA SER A 106 15.25 -4.87 21.57
C SER A 106 16.59 -4.49 20.92
N ASP A 107 17.24 -5.46 20.29
CA ASP A 107 18.61 -5.33 19.81
C ASP A 107 18.63 -4.85 18.35
N THR A 108 17.70 -5.35 17.54
CA THR A 108 17.61 -5.02 16.10
C THR A 108 16.52 -4.00 15.78
N GLY A 109 15.61 -3.73 16.72
CA GLY A 109 14.42 -2.92 16.47
C GLY A 109 13.39 -3.57 15.55
N LEU A 110 13.61 -4.84 15.14
CA LEU A 110 12.74 -5.56 14.22
C LEU A 110 11.34 -5.72 14.82
N ILE A 111 10.32 -5.30 14.07
CA ILE A 111 8.93 -5.45 14.45
C ILE A 111 8.36 -6.70 13.80
N ARG A 112 7.70 -7.53 14.61
CA ARG A 112 6.90 -8.64 14.13
C ARG A 112 5.45 -8.43 14.50
N LEU A 113 4.61 -8.49 13.49
CA LEU A 113 3.17 -8.54 13.60
C LEU A 113 2.71 -9.98 13.39
N GLY A 114 1.48 -10.26 13.76
CA GLY A 114 0.80 -11.48 13.38
C GLY A 114 -0.63 -11.21 12.98
N LEU A 115 -1.36 -12.29 12.72
CA LEU A 115 -2.79 -12.23 12.46
C LEU A 115 -3.53 -12.69 13.73
N LYS A 116 -4.64 -12.03 14.05
CA LYS A 116 -5.39 -12.25 15.29
C LYS A 116 -5.85 -13.70 15.46
N GLU A 117 -6.33 -14.31 14.37
CA GLU A 117 -6.87 -15.68 14.36
C GLU A 117 -5.86 -16.73 13.85
N LYS A 118 -4.62 -16.32 13.52
CA LYS A 118 -3.57 -17.21 12.96
C LYS A 118 -2.24 -16.89 13.64
N GLU A 119 -2.03 -17.43 14.84
CA GLU A 119 -0.87 -17.11 15.68
C GLU A 119 0.46 -17.53 15.07
N GLU A 120 0.45 -18.53 14.21
CA GLU A 120 1.63 -19.02 13.49
C GLU A 120 2.08 -18.07 12.36
N VAL A 121 1.21 -17.16 11.90
CA VAL A 121 1.56 -16.23 10.83
C VAL A 121 2.31 -15.06 11.42
N ILE A 122 3.57 -14.92 11.00
CA ILE A 122 4.43 -13.80 11.34
C ILE A 122 4.56 -12.90 10.11
N ILE A 123 4.43 -11.59 10.34
CA ILE A 123 4.68 -10.54 9.37
C ILE A 123 5.81 -9.69 9.92
N ALA A 124 7.01 -9.88 9.38
CA ALA A 124 8.18 -9.09 9.76
C ALA A 124 8.22 -7.78 8.97
N ILE A 125 8.37 -6.67 9.68
CA ILE A 125 8.34 -5.32 9.12
C ILE A 125 9.75 -4.75 9.11
N TYR A 126 10.20 -4.29 7.95
CA TYR A 126 11.52 -3.72 7.71
C TYR A 126 11.36 -2.32 7.11
N PRO A 127 11.37 -1.27 7.95
CA PRO A 127 11.35 0.10 7.46
C PRO A 127 12.54 0.40 6.55
N ARG A 128 12.38 1.40 5.68
CA ARG A 128 13.47 1.94 4.84
C ARG A 128 14.75 2.15 5.66
N GLY A 129 15.86 1.64 5.13
CA GLY A 129 17.20 1.71 5.72
C GLY A 129 17.50 0.61 6.75
N SER A 130 16.53 -0.22 7.14
CA SER A 130 16.80 -1.37 8.02
C SER A 130 17.31 -2.58 7.24
N ALA A 131 18.15 -3.42 7.85
CA ALA A 131 18.59 -4.66 7.24
C ALA A 131 17.56 -5.78 7.45
N ILE A 132 17.32 -6.61 6.44
CA ILE A 132 16.67 -7.91 6.63
C ILE A 132 17.74 -8.91 7.09
N PRO A 133 17.61 -9.55 8.26
CA PRO A 133 18.58 -10.55 8.67
C PRO A 133 18.51 -11.79 7.79
N VAL A 134 19.65 -12.18 7.24
CA VAL A 134 19.77 -13.28 6.27
C VAL A 134 20.62 -14.41 6.83
N ARG A 135 20.14 -15.65 6.68
CA ARG A 135 20.92 -16.84 7.00
C ARG A 135 21.98 -17.07 5.92
N THR A 136 23.25 -17.03 6.32
CA THR A 136 24.41 -17.28 5.45
C THR A 136 24.52 -18.76 5.09
N ALA A 137 25.36 -19.08 4.11
CA ALA A 137 25.62 -20.47 3.70
C ALA A 137 26.22 -21.33 4.84
N GLN A 138 26.86 -20.69 5.82
CA GLN A 138 27.45 -21.31 7.00
C GLN A 138 26.40 -21.54 8.12
N GLY A 139 25.16 -21.08 7.93
CA GLY A 139 24.06 -21.24 8.89
C GLY A 139 23.96 -20.13 9.93
N GLU A 140 24.89 -19.19 9.94
CA GLU A 140 24.86 -17.98 10.79
C GLU A 140 23.83 -16.97 10.27
N VAL A 141 23.37 -16.07 11.12
CA VAL A 141 22.44 -15.00 10.74
C VAL A 141 23.22 -13.70 10.67
N ASP A 142 23.30 -13.13 9.48
CA ASP A 142 23.83 -11.79 9.26
C ASP A 142 22.74 -10.75 9.57
N TYR A 143 23.00 -9.90 10.56
CA TYR A 143 22.13 -8.80 10.97
C TYR A 143 22.59 -7.44 10.42
N THR A 144 23.75 -7.39 9.76
CA THR A 144 24.38 -6.15 9.28
C THR A 144 23.76 -5.65 7.98
N GLY A 145 23.15 -6.56 7.20
CA GLY A 145 22.58 -6.27 5.88
C GLY A 145 23.53 -6.51 4.72
N GLU A 146 24.79 -6.93 4.96
CA GLU A 146 25.73 -7.28 3.89
C GLU A 146 25.19 -8.39 2.98
N SER A 147 24.44 -9.32 3.56
CA SER A 147 23.80 -10.45 2.86
C SER A 147 22.34 -10.18 2.44
N ASP A 148 21.79 -8.99 2.69
CA ASP A 148 20.43 -8.61 2.30
C ASP A 148 20.39 -8.26 0.80
N PRO A 149 19.72 -9.07 -0.05
CA PRO A 149 19.71 -8.82 -1.49
C PRO A 149 18.60 -7.83 -1.91
N THR A 150 17.87 -7.24 -0.96
CA THR A 150 16.67 -6.44 -1.24
C THR A 150 16.97 -4.94 -1.28
N ASP A 151 16.05 -4.15 -1.83
CA ASP A 151 16.19 -2.70 -1.90
C ASP A 151 15.97 -2.04 -0.52
N MET A 152 17.06 -1.71 0.16
CA MET A 152 17.04 -1.04 1.47
C MET A 152 16.48 0.39 1.43
N GLU A 153 16.36 1.00 0.25
CA GLU A 153 15.74 2.32 0.09
C GLU A 153 14.21 2.26 0.12
N GLN A 154 13.62 1.07 0.29
CA GLN A 154 12.19 0.87 0.38
C GLN A 154 11.77 0.23 1.70
N ASP A 155 10.53 0.53 2.08
CA ASP A 155 9.84 -0.23 3.12
C ASP A 155 9.56 -1.62 2.60
N ARG A 156 9.84 -2.62 3.42
CA ARG A 156 9.76 -4.03 3.08
C ARG A 156 9.00 -4.78 4.15
N LEU A 157 8.27 -5.81 3.74
CA LEU A 157 7.73 -6.79 4.66
C LEU A 157 7.96 -8.20 4.15
N ILE A 158 8.02 -9.15 5.07
CA ILE A 158 8.07 -10.58 4.77
C ILE A 158 6.98 -11.27 5.57
N VAL A 159 6.18 -12.08 4.89
CA VAL A 159 5.18 -12.94 5.52
C VAL A 159 5.74 -14.36 5.61
N GLY A 160 5.89 -14.86 6.84
CA GLY A 160 6.45 -16.17 7.11
C GLY A 160 7.31 -16.20 8.36
N GLN A 161 7.87 -17.37 8.65
CA GLN A 161 8.62 -17.63 9.88
C GLN A 161 10.13 -17.74 9.63
N GLY A 162 10.90 -17.22 10.59
CA GLY A 162 12.34 -17.44 10.71
C GLY A 162 13.21 -16.63 9.74
N TYR A 163 14.52 -16.80 9.87
CA TYR A 163 15.51 -16.19 8.98
C TYR A 163 15.64 -17.00 7.68
N LEU A 164 15.59 -16.28 6.56
CA LEU A 164 15.66 -16.81 5.21
C LEU A 164 17.08 -16.69 4.68
N ASN A 165 17.46 -17.53 3.71
CA ASN A 165 18.68 -17.27 2.94
C ASN A 165 18.44 -16.13 1.92
N ALA A 166 19.50 -15.59 1.33
CA ALA A 166 19.40 -14.45 0.41
C ALA A 166 18.37 -14.68 -0.71
N GLN A 167 18.45 -15.80 -1.42
CA GLN A 167 17.52 -16.13 -2.51
C GLN A 167 16.06 -16.16 -2.03
N GLN A 168 15.80 -16.79 -0.87
CA GLN A 168 14.46 -16.85 -0.29
C GLN A 168 13.97 -15.47 0.16
N THR A 169 14.85 -14.64 0.70
CA THR A 169 14.53 -13.25 1.08
C THR A 169 14.09 -12.46 -0.14
N GLU A 170 14.88 -12.52 -1.21
CA GLU A 170 14.59 -11.85 -2.48
C GLU A 170 13.24 -12.31 -3.08
N GLN A 171 12.94 -13.61 -2.98
CA GLN A 171 11.69 -14.19 -3.49
C GLN A 171 10.47 -13.96 -2.60
N LYS A 172 10.63 -13.54 -1.35
CA LYS A 172 9.53 -13.44 -0.37
C LYS A 172 9.26 -12.02 0.10
N VAL A 173 10.14 -11.08 -0.20
CA VAL A 173 9.97 -9.69 0.17
C VAL A 173 8.81 -9.06 -0.59
N PHE A 174 8.03 -8.25 0.11
CA PHE A 174 7.01 -7.41 -0.48
C PHE A 174 7.46 -5.95 -0.37
N TYR A 175 7.22 -5.19 -1.43
CA TYR A 175 7.43 -3.76 -1.51
C TYR A 175 6.10 -3.04 -1.64
N ARG A 176 5.98 -1.86 -1.03
CA ARG A 176 4.79 -1.02 -1.13
C ARG A 176 4.73 -0.35 -2.50
N GLN A 177 3.72 -0.68 -3.30
CA GLN A 177 3.51 -0.17 -4.65
C GLN A 177 2.67 1.11 -4.69
N MET A 178 1.66 1.17 -3.84
CA MET A 178 0.69 2.26 -3.81
C MET A 178 0.23 2.50 -2.38
N GLU A 179 -0.13 3.74 -2.09
CA GLU A 179 -0.78 4.12 -0.86
C GLU A 179 -2.29 4.00 -1.04
N GLU A 180 -2.99 3.44 -0.05
CA GLU A 180 -4.42 3.72 0.08
C GLU A 180 -4.56 5.02 0.86
N THR A 181 -5.15 6.04 0.23
CA THR A 181 -5.60 7.23 0.96
C THR A 181 -6.80 6.82 1.80
N ILE A 182 -6.63 6.80 3.12
CA ILE A 182 -7.71 6.56 4.09
C ILE A 182 -8.59 7.81 4.19
#